data_AF-A0AB35NIC8-F1
#
_entry.id   AF-A0AB35NIC8-F1
#
_cell.length_a   1.000
_cell.length_b   1.000
_cell.length_c   1.000
_cell.angle_alpha   90.00
_cell.angle_beta   90.00
_cell.angle_gamma   90.00
#
_symmetry.space_group_name_H-M   'P 1'
#
loop_
_entity.id
_entity.type
_entity.pdbx_description
1 polymer ?
#
loop_
_entity_poly.entity_id
_entity_poly.type
_entity_poly.pdbx_seq_one_letter_code
_entity_poly.pdbx_strand_id
1 'polypeptide(L)' 'MSSIFAESQWSSVRAQVKCEWDRISYAELELTRNNPEYLTELVQERYNLEENEARQRVQAFFDSL' A
#
# COMPACT_ATOMS: atom_id res chain seq x y z
N MET A 1 -16.32 -3.58 -1.81
CA MET A 1 -15.68 -3.82 -3.12
C MET A 1 -14.44 -4.65 -2.85
N SER A 2 -14.44 -5.92 -3.26
CA SER A 2 -13.31 -6.84 -3.03
C SER A 2 -12.28 -6.65 -4.15
N SER A 3 -11.29 -5.79 -3.93
CA SER A 3 -10.20 -5.58 -4.90
C SER A 3 -9.20 -6.73 -4.81
N ILE A 4 -9.49 -7.81 -5.53
CA ILE A 4 -8.51 -8.87 -5.82
C ILE A 4 -7.68 -8.37 -7.00
N PHE A 5 -6.57 -7.70 -6.72
CA PHE A 5 -5.61 -7.35 -7.78
C PHE A 5 -5.14 -8.63 -8.47
N ALA A 6 -5.27 -8.70 -9.80
CA ALA A 6 -4.66 -9.78 -10.58
C ALA A 6 -3.14 -9.78 -10.37
N GLU A 7 -2.49 -10.95 -10.30
CA GLU A 7 -1.06 -11.08 -9.95
C GLU A 7 -0.12 -10.21 -10.82
N SER A 8 -0.47 -10.02 -12.10
CA SER A 8 0.27 -9.14 -13.01
C SER A 8 0.16 -7.67 -12.65
N GLN A 9 -1.02 -7.19 -12.24
CA GLN A 9 -1.17 -5.82 -11.77
C GLN A 9 -0.51 -5.63 -10.41
N TRP A 10 -0.68 -6.60 -9.50
CA TRP A 10 -0.08 -6.53 -8.17
C TRP A 10 1.46 -6.41 -8.22
N SER A 11 2.11 -7.08 -9.17
CA SER A 11 3.57 -6.97 -9.35
C SER A 11 4.04 -5.56 -9.73
N SER A 12 3.26 -4.81 -10.50
CA SER A 12 3.55 -3.40 -10.82
C SER A 12 3.23 -2.51 -9.63
N VAL A 13 2.07 -2.72 -9.01
CA VAL A 13 1.62 -2.00 -7.80
C VAL A 13 2.68 -2.10 -6.70
N ARG A 14 3.10 -3.32 -6.32
CA ARG A 14 4.10 -3.52 -5.26
C ARG A 14 5.45 -2.88 -5.59
N ALA A 15 5.82 -2.78 -6.86
CA ALA A 15 7.08 -2.15 -7.26
C ALA A 15 6.99 -0.62 -7.11
N GLN A 16 5.89 0.00 -7.53
CA GLN A 16 5.63 1.43 -7.31
C GLN A 16 5.47 1.74 -5.83
N VAL A 17 4.72 0.92 -5.09
CA VAL A 17 4.58 1.06 -3.63
C VAL A 17 5.96 1.01 -2.97
N LYS A 18 6.85 0.10 -3.38
CA LYS A 18 8.19 0.02 -2.81
C LYS A 18 9.03 1.25 -3.13
N CYS A 19 8.86 1.86 -4.32
CA CYS A 19 9.50 3.13 -4.65
C CYS A 19 8.98 4.30 -3.81
N GLU A 20 7.66 4.37 -3.59
CA GLU A 20 7.01 5.41 -2.79
C GLU A 20 7.31 5.24 -1.30
N TRP A 21 7.23 4.00 -0.81
CA TRP A 21 7.44 3.60 0.57
C TRP A 21 8.60 2.61 0.71
N ASP A 22 9.84 3.11 0.56
CA ASP A 22 11.05 2.30 0.72
C ASP A 22 11.15 1.63 2.10
N ARG A 23 10.54 2.22 3.15
CA ARG A 23 10.50 1.63 4.50
C ARG A 23 9.62 0.39 4.63
N ILE A 24 8.74 0.11 3.67
CA ILE A 24 7.85 -1.06 3.70
C ILE A 24 8.51 -2.19 2.88
N SER A 25 8.52 -3.41 3.42
CA SER A 25 9.14 -4.56 2.74
C SER A 25 8.18 -5.24 1.78
N TYR A 26 8.71 -5.90 0.74
CA TYR A 26 7.90 -6.66 -0.21
C TYR A 26 7.01 -7.72 0.47
N ALA A 27 7.53 -8.39 1.51
CA ALA A 27 6.75 -9.36 2.27
C ALA A 27 5.53 -8.73 2.96
N GLU A 28 5.66 -7.52 3.50
CA GLU A 28 4.54 -6.80 4.12
C GLU A 28 3.54 -6.35 3.06
N LEU A 29 4.01 -5.90 1.89
CA LEU A 29 3.13 -5.59 0.76
C LEU A 29 2.36 -6.81 0.27
N GLU A 30 2.97 -7.99 0.19
CA GLU A 30 2.23 -9.18 -0.22
C GLU A 30 1.04 -9.51 0.71
N LEU A 31 1.11 -9.14 1.98
CA LEU A 31 -0.01 -9.23 2.92
C LEU A 31 -1.09 -8.16 2.64
N THR A 32 -0.70 -6.97 2.18
CA THR A 32 -1.64 -5.89 1.84
C THR A 32 -2.41 -6.16 0.56
N ARG A 33 -1.94 -7.05 -0.32
CA ARG A 33 -2.68 -7.51 -1.52
C ARG A 33 -4.11 -7.94 -1.21
N ASN A 34 -4.30 -8.62 -0.08
CA ASN A 34 -5.62 -9.09 0.37
C ASN A 34 -6.24 -8.20 1.45
N ASN A 35 -5.49 -7.22 1.97
CA ASN A 35 -5.90 -6.33 3.05
C ASN A 35 -5.36 -4.90 2.83
N PRO A 36 -6.08 -4.04 2.10
CA PRO A 36 -5.66 -2.66 1.88
C PRO A 36 -5.60 -1.83 3.18
N GLU A 37 -6.38 -2.21 4.19
CA GLU A 37 -6.33 -1.58 5.53
C GLU A 37 -4.95 -1.75 6.18
N TYR A 38 -4.33 -2.92 6.01
CA TYR A 38 -3.00 -3.22 6.54
C TYR A 38 -1.91 -2.32 5.92
N LEU A 39 -2.09 -1.89 4.66
CA LEU A 39 -1.16 -0.94 4.04
C LEU A 39 -1.21 0.43 4.71
N THR A 40 -2.40 0.85 5.14
CA THR A 40 -2.60 2.12 5.82
C THR A 40 -1.93 2.11 7.19
N GLU A 41 -2.10 1.02 7.94
CA GLU A 41 -1.42 0.82 9.23
C GLU A 41 0.10 0.81 9.08
N LEU A 42 0.65 0.09 8.08
CA LEU A 42 2.08 0.08 7.80
C LEU A 42 2.62 1.46 7.45
N VAL A 43 1.92 2.22 6.59
CA VAL A 43 2.32 3.59 6.25
C VAL A 43 2.25 4.49 7.48
N GLN A 44 1.21 4.36 8.30
CA GLN A 44 1.06 5.10 9.55
C GLN A 44 2.22 4.82 10.52
N GLU A 45 2.53 3.55 10.79
CA GLU A 45 3.58 3.15 11.73
C GLU A 45 5.00 3.49 11.21
N ARG A 46 5.29 3.22 9.93
CA ARG A 46 6.62 3.42 9.36
C ARG A 46 7.00 4.89 9.13
N TYR A 47 6.00 5.73 8.85
CA TYR A 47 6.20 7.14 8.59
C TYR A 47 5.74 8.04 9.75
N ASN A 48 5.19 7.44 10.82
CA ASN A 48 4.64 8.15 11.97
C ASN A 48 3.65 9.25 11.56
N LEU A 49 2.79 8.91 10.60
CA LEU A 49 1.75 9.80 10.06
C LEU A 49 0.48 9.65 10.88
N GLU A 50 -0.40 10.65 10.80
CA GLU A 50 -1.77 10.50 11.29
C GLU A 50 -2.54 9.53 10.37
N GLU A 51 -3.52 8.82 10.94
CA GLU A 51 -4.35 7.86 10.19
C GLU A 51 -4.94 8.49 8.92
N ASN A 52 -5.40 9.74 9.01
CA ASN A 52 -5.96 10.45 7.88
C ASN A 52 -4.92 10.73 6.78
N GLU A 53 -3.72 11.19 7.15
CA GLU A 53 -2.60 11.40 6.22
C GLU A 53 -2.16 10.09 5.56
N ALA A 54 -2.01 9.02 6.34
CA ALA A 54 -1.65 7.69 5.83
C ALA A 54 -2.70 7.17 4.85
N ARG A 55 -3.99 7.28 5.22
CA ARG A 55 -5.11 6.89 4.35
C ARG A 55 -5.12 7.70 3.06
N GLN A 56 -4.91 9.02 3.13
CA GLN A 56 -4.86 9.86 1.93
C GLN A 56 -3.68 9.50 1.03
N ARG A 57 -2.50 9.21 1.58
CA ARG A 57 -1.32 8.76 0.80
C ARG A 57 -1.61 7.44 0.08
N VAL A 58 -2.15 6.47 0.82
CA VAL A 58 -2.51 5.16 0.28
C VAL A 58 -3.59 5.29 -0.78
N GLN A 59 -4.62 6.10 -0.52
CA GLN A 59 -5.71 6.30 -1.46
C GLN A 59 -5.27 7.06 -2.71
N ALA A 60 -4.47 8.11 -2.59
CA ALA A 60 -3.91 8.84 -3.73
C ALA A 60 -3.00 7.95 -4.58
N PHE A 61 -2.25 7.06 -3.95
CA PHE A 61 -1.45 6.06 -4.65
C PHE A 61 -2.31 5.10 -5.45
N PHE A 62 -3.38 4.55 -4.85
CA PHE A 62 -4.31 3.67 -5.55
C PHE A 62 -5.17 4.37 -6.61
N ASP A 63 -5.45 5.66 -6.45
CA ASP A 63 -6.19 6.49 -7.42
C ASP A 63 -5.31 6.83 -8.65
N SER A 64 -4.00 6.94 -8.46
CA SER A 64 -3.02 7.18 -9.52
C SER A 64 -2.65 5.92 -10.33
N LEU A 65 -3.15 4.75 -9.95
CA LEU A 65 -2.90 3.44 -10.58
C LEU A 65 -3.98 3.07 -11.60
#